data_AF-A0A966R0U7-F1
#
_entry.id   AF-A0A966R0U7-F1
#
_cell.length_a   1.000
_cell.length_b   1.000
_cell.length_c   1.000
_cell.angle_alpha   90.00
_cell.angle_beta   90.00
_cell.angle_gamma   90.00
#
_symmetry.space_group_name_H-M   'P 1'
#
loop_
_entity.id
_entity.type
_entity.pdbx_description
1 polymer ?
#
loop_
_entity_poly.entity_id
_entity_poly.type
_entity_poly.pdbx_seq_one_letter_code
_entity_poly.pdbx_strand_id
1 'polypeptide(L)' 'MSYLGLIKVCPDPGCEAVYHNCPKKHTKCNDCGGNIMQINEDTFWKKFSNNWFQYDFLTGDYYRPQKQVKQLVLDLNF' A
#
# COMPACT_ATOMS: atom_id res chain seq x y z
N MET A 1 -0.63 -3.96 15.97
CA MET A 1 -0.20 -2.91 15.02
C MET A 1 0.17 -3.59 13.72
N SER A 2 -0.65 -3.48 12.68
CA SER A 2 -0.27 -3.94 11.33
C SER A 2 0.65 -2.88 10.71
N TYR A 3 1.96 -3.10 10.79
CA TYR A 3 2.95 -2.20 10.23
C TYR A 3 2.96 -2.35 8.70
N LEU A 4 2.66 -1.29 7.95
CA LEU A 4 2.60 -1.31 6.48
C LEU A 4 3.97 -1.34 5.79
N GLY A 5 5.05 -1.23 6.58
CA GLY A 5 6.40 -1.11 6.05
C GLY A 5 6.65 0.22 5.33
N LEU A 6 7.77 0.27 4.62
CA LEU A 6 8.06 1.37 3.70
C LEU A 6 7.26 1.14 2.41
N ILE A 7 6.37 2.08 2.10
CA ILE A 7 5.48 2.00 0.93
C ILE A 7 6.08 2.79 -0.23
N LYS A 8 6.15 2.18 -1.40
CA LYS A 8 6.50 2.86 -2.66
C LYS A 8 5.47 2.57 -3.74
N VAL A 9 5.22 3.53 -4.60
CA VAL A 9 4.26 3.42 -5.72
C VAL A 9 4.95 3.71 -7.04
N CYS A 10 4.52 3.03 -8.11
CA CYS A 10 4.91 3.39 -9.46
C CYS A 10 4.00 4.52 -9.97
N PRO A 11 4.52 5.70 -10.37
CA PRO A 11 3.70 6.79 -10.88
C PRO A 11 3.40 6.67 -12.39
N ASP A 12 3.88 5.61 -13.05
CA ASP A 12 3.66 5.41 -14.48
C ASP A 12 2.15 5.18 -14.73
N PRO A 13 1.50 5.93 -15.63
CA PRO A 13 0.06 5.81 -15.88
C PRO A 13 -0.41 4.42 -16.31
N GLY A 14 0.49 3.59 -16.86
CA GLY A 14 0.20 2.21 -17.23
C GLY A 14 0.50 1.19 -16.13
N CYS A 15 1.00 1.61 -14.96
CA CYS A 15 1.45 0.74 -13.89
C CYS A 15 0.82 1.13 -12.54
N GLU A 16 -0.20 0.41 -12.12
CA GLU A 16 -0.96 0.68 -10.89
C GLU A 16 -0.42 -0.11 -9.68
N ALA A 17 0.91 -0.24 -9.59
CA ALA A 17 1.58 -1.07 -8.58
C ALA A 17 1.96 -0.28 -7.31
N VAL A 18 1.57 -0.83 -6.16
CA VAL A 18 1.99 -0.41 -4.82
C VAL A 18 2.82 -1.51 -4.20
N TYR A 19 4.00 -1.16 -3.71
CA TYR A 19 4.92 -2.07 -3.03
C TYR A 19 5.02 -1.74 -1.55
N HIS A 20 4.68 -2.71 -0.72
CA HIS A 20 4.89 -2.70 0.73
C HIS A 20 6.23 -3.33 1.08
N ASN A 21 6.75 -3.01 2.27
CA ASN A 21 8.04 -3.53 2.75
C ASN A 21 9.20 -3.31 1.76
N CYS A 22 9.14 -2.24 0.96
CA CYS A 22 10.13 -2.00 -0.09
C CYS A 22 11.46 -1.47 0.51
N PRO A 23 12.62 -2.06 0.16
CA PRO A 23 13.91 -1.57 0.63
C PRO A 23 14.14 -0.10 0.28
N LYS A 24 14.67 0.68 1.23
CA LYS A 24 14.89 2.13 1.06
C LYS A 24 15.69 2.47 -0.19
N LYS A 25 16.73 1.67 -0.50
CA LYS A 25 17.63 1.87 -1.65
C LYS A 25 17.02 1.44 -3.00
N HIS A 26 15.93 0.68 -3.02
CA HIS A 26 15.33 0.18 -4.25
C HIS A 26 14.51 1.29 -4.94
N THR A 27 14.69 1.51 -6.24
CA THR A 27 14.07 2.65 -6.94
C THR A 27 13.33 2.27 -8.21
N LYS A 28 13.23 0.97 -8.53
CA LYS A 28 12.60 0.47 -9.76
C LYS A 28 11.32 -0.31 -9.48
N CYS A 29 10.39 -0.29 -10.43
CA CYS A 29 9.18 -1.08 -10.40
C CYS A 29 9.49 -2.49 -10.93
N ASN A 30 9.06 -3.53 -10.22
CA ASN A 30 9.26 -4.90 -10.65
C ASN A 30 8.34 -5.29 -11.83
N ASP A 31 7.24 -4.56 -12.03
CA ASP A 31 6.22 -4.84 -13.05
C ASP A 31 6.56 -4.18 -14.39
N CYS A 32 6.78 -2.86 -14.39
CA CYS A 32 7.01 -2.09 -15.63
C CYS A 32 8.46 -1.59 -15.83
N GLY A 33 9.36 -1.79 -14.85
CA GLY A 33 10.73 -1.25 -14.90
C GLY A 33 10.85 0.28 -14.68
N GLY A 34 9.72 0.98 -14.51
CA GLY A 34 9.66 2.41 -14.20
C GLY A 34 10.27 2.76 -12.84
N ASN A 35 10.30 4.05 -12.51
CA ASN A 35 10.75 4.47 -11.17
C ASN A 35 9.61 4.29 -10.15
N ILE A 36 9.96 3.96 -8.90
CA ILE A 36 9.01 3.97 -7.78
C ILE A 36 9.35 5.08 -6.79
N MET A 37 8.32 5.70 -6.23
CA MET A 37 8.44 6.80 -5.28
C MET A 37 7.89 6.41 -3.92
N GLN A 38 8.57 6.82 -2.86
CA GLN A 38 8.10 6.59 -1.49
C GLN A 38 6.91 7.49 -1.16
N ILE A 39 5.89 6.91 -0.52
CA ILE A 39 4.73 7.64 0.00
C ILE A 39 4.55 7.39 1.50
N ASN A 40 3.76 8.24 2.15
CA ASN A 40 3.36 8.03 3.54
C ASN A 40 2.05 7.22 3.63
N GLU A 41 1.77 6.72 4.84
CA GLU A 41 0.59 5.91 5.14
C GLU A 41 -0.73 6.64 4.83
N ASP A 42 -0.83 7.92 5.17
CA ASP A 42 -2.04 8.72 4.90
C ASP A 42 -2.37 8.78 3.41
N THR A 43 -1.36 8.96 2.57
CA THR A 43 -1.51 9.00 1.12
C THR A 43 -1.92 7.63 0.57
N PHE A 44 -1.31 6.56 1.10
CA PHE A 44 -1.68 5.20 0.75
C PHE A 44 -3.17 4.93 0.98
N TRP A 45 -3.66 5.16 2.20
CA TRP A 45 -5.06 4.91 2.53
C TRP A 45 -6.02 5.78 1.72
N LYS A 46 -5.70 7.06 1.49
CA LYS A 46 -6.59 7.99 0.80
C LYS A 46 -6.69 7.76 -0.71
N LYS A 47 -5.58 7.38 -1.37
CA LYS A 47 -5.51 7.37 -2.84
C LYS A 47 -5.37 5.99 -3.45
N PHE A 48 -4.65 5.08 -2.79
CA PHE A 48 -4.13 3.88 -3.44
C PHE A 48 -4.73 2.57 -2.91
N SER A 49 -5.11 2.52 -1.63
CA SER A 49 -5.54 1.29 -0.95
C SER A 49 -6.73 0.55 -1.61
N ASN A 50 -7.60 1.25 -2.32
CA ASN A 50 -8.82 0.67 -2.90
C ASN A 50 -8.64 0.20 -4.34
N ASN A 51 -7.87 0.93 -5.14
CA ASN A 51 -7.92 0.83 -6.60
C ASN A 51 -6.64 0.29 -7.22
N TRP A 52 -5.54 0.23 -6.46
CA TRP A 52 -4.24 -0.17 -7.00
C TRP A 52 -3.86 -1.58 -6.55
N PHE A 53 -3.05 -2.25 -7.37
CA PHE A 53 -2.51 -3.58 -7.08
C PHE A 53 -1.44 -3.47 -6.01
N GLN A 54 -1.59 -4.23 -4.92
CA GLN A 54 -0.74 -4.12 -3.75
C GLN A 54 0.04 -5.41 -3.56
N TYR A 55 1.36 -5.27 -3.45
CA TYR A 55 2.30 -6.38 -3.36
C TYR A 55 3.24 -6.20 -2.17
N ASP A 56 3.62 -7.30 -1.54
CA ASP A 56 4.80 -7.32 -0.68
C ASP A 56 6.05 -7.36 -1.57
N PHE A 57 6.95 -6.38 -1.42
CA PHE A 57 8.09 -6.25 -2.31
C PHE A 57 9.08 -7.41 -2.22
N LEU A 58 9.22 -8.01 -1.03
CA LEU A 58 10.25 -9.02 -0.77
C LEU A 58 9.84 -10.39 -1.32
N THR A 59 8.55 -10.72 -1.22
CA THR A 59 7.99 -11.99 -1.68
C THR A 59 7.44 -11.91 -3.10
N GLY A 60 6.98 -10.73 -3.53
CA GLY A 60 6.23 -10.54 -4.76
C GLY A 60 4.76 -10.94 -4.65
N ASP A 61 4.33 -11.40 -3.49
CA ASP A 61 2.96 -11.86 -3.27
C ASP A 61 1.98 -10.68 -3.15
N TYR A 62 0.72 -10.95 -3.48
CA TYR A 62 -0.35 -9.98 -3.27
C TYR A 62 -0.53 -9.69 -1.77
N TYR A 63 -0.49 -8.43 -1.40
CA TYR A 63 -0.56 -7.98 -0.01
C TYR A 63 -1.54 -6.81 0.12
N ARG A 64 -2.76 -7.09 0.59
CA ARG A 64 -3.81 -6.08 0.76
C ARG A 64 -4.11 -5.82 2.24
N PRO A 65 -3.42 -4.86 2.87
CA PRO A 65 -3.65 -4.54 4.27
C PRO A 65 -5.03 -3.93 4.48
N GLN A 66 -5.65 -4.24 5.61
CA GLN A 66 -6.94 -3.67 6.02
C GLN A 66 -6.73 -2.52 7.00
N LYS A 67 -7.42 -1.41 6.76
CA LYS A 67 -7.41 -0.29 7.69
C LYS A 67 -8.22 -0.68 8.92
N GLN A 68 -7.59 -0.75 10.09
CA GLN A 68 -8.33 -0.92 11.34
C GLN A 68 -9.18 0.34 11.57
N VAL A 69 -10.47 0.21 11.34
CA VAL A 69 -11.44 1.23 11.73
C VAL A 69 -11.88 0.86 13.14
N LYS A 70 -11.80 1.79 14.09
CA LYS A 70 -12.45 1.59 15.39
C LYS A 70 -13.94 1.42 15.11
N GLN A 71 -14.44 0.20 15.27
CA GLN A 71 -15.86 -0.08 15.17
C GLN A 71 -16.57 0.76 16.23
N LEU A 72 -17.47 1.64 15.79
CA LEU A 72 -18.34 2.35 16.70
C LEU A 72 -19.31 1.30 17.27
N VAL A 73 -19.29 1.15 18.60
CA VAL A 73 -20.27 0.32 19.30
C VAL A 73 -21.59 1.08 19.27
N LEU A 74 -22.63 0.44 18.75
CA LEU A 74 -23.98 0.99 18.80
C LEU A 74 -24.63 0.45 20.09
N ASP A 75 -24.66 1.25 21.14
CA ASP A 75 -25.37 0.90 22.37
C ASP A 75 -26.88 1.00 22.12
N LEU A 76 -27.52 -0.15 21.87
CA LEU A 76 -28.97 -0.28 21.80
C LEU A 76 -29.50 -0.61 23.20
N ASN A 77 -29.71 0.42 24.02
CA ASN A 77 -30.44 0.28 25.27
C ASN A 77 -31.94 0.17 24.94
N PHE A 78 -32.50 -1.03 25.16
CA PHE A 78 -33.95 -1.29 25.16
C PHE A 78 -34.48 -1.30 26.59
#